data_AF-W5J1C8-F1
#
_entry.id   AF-W5J1C8-F1
#
_cell.length_a   1.000
_cell.length_b   1.000
_cell.length_c   1.000
_cell.angle_alpha   90.00
_cell.angle_beta   90.00
_cell.angle_gamma   90.00
#
_symmetry.space_group_name_H-M   'P 1'
#
loop_
_entity.id
_entity.type
_entity.pdbx_description
1 polymer ?
#
loop_
_entity_poly.entity_id
_entity_poly.type
_entity_poly.pdbx_seq_one_letter_code
_entity_poly.pdbx_strand_id
1 'polypeptide(L)'
;MSEVKAKLLTQVAEPMTSSGNKVTIVGIGQVGMACAFSILTQNVSSEVALVDVNDDKLQGEKLDLQHGSAFMKNAQISASTGK
;
A
#
# COMPACT_ATOMS: atom_id res chain seq x y z
N MET A 1 -9.42 -10.15 17.36
CA MET A 1 -9.97 -9.51 16.13
C MET A 1 -10.28 -10.52 15.03
N SER A 2 -9.45 -11.55 14.82
CA SER A 2 -9.67 -12.62 13.82
C SER A 2 -10.96 -13.41 14.03
N GLU A 3 -11.28 -13.77 15.28
CA GLU A 3 -12.49 -14.57 15.56
C GLU A 3 -13.80 -13.78 15.38
N VAL A 4 -13.81 -12.49 15.74
CA VAL A 4 -14.97 -11.60 15.55
C VAL A 4 -15.23 -11.34 14.06
N LYS A 5 -14.17 -11.16 13.26
CA LYS A 5 -14.27 -11.01 11.80
C LYS A 5 -15.01 -12.19 11.17
N ALA A 6 -14.66 -13.43 11.57
CA ALA A 6 -15.26 -14.64 11.02
C ALA A 6 -16.75 -14.81 11.40
N LYS A 7 -17.15 -14.33 12.59
CA LYS A 7 -18.56 -14.37 13.02
C LYS A 7 -19.41 -13.26 12.39
N LEU A 8 -18.82 -12.11 12.06
CA LEU A 8 -19.54 -10.97 11.48
C LEU A 8 -19.62 -10.98 9.95
N LEU A 9 -18.60 -11.50 9.26
CA LEU A 9 -18.49 -11.44 7.80
C LEU A 9 -18.50 -12.86 7.21
N THR A 10 -19.48 -13.15 6.37
CA THR A 10 -19.54 -14.39 5.60
C THR A 10 -18.72 -14.26 4.31
N GLN A 11 -17.74 -15.13 4.10
CA GLN A 11 -16.96 -15.16 2.88
C GLN A 11 -17.78 -15.79 1.74
N VAL A 12 -18.05 -15.01 0.68
CA VAL A 12 -18.85 -15.46 -0.48
C VAL A 12 -17.97 -15.89 -1.66
N ALA A 13 -16.70 -15.47 -1.68
CA ALA A 13 -15.72 -15.83 -2.70
C ALA A 13 -14.31 -15.86 -2.11
N GLU A 14 -13.37 -16.50 -2.80
CA GLU A 14 -11.95 -16.44 -2.45
C GLU A 14 -11.41 -15.01 -2.61
N PRO A 15 -10.66 -14.49 -1.62
CA PRO A 15 -10.08 -13.16 -1.74
C PRO A 15 -9.06 -13.14 -2.87
N MET A 16 -9.20 -12.16 -3.76
CA MET A 16 -8.24 -11.93 -4.84
C MET A 16 -6.91 -11.47 -4.24
N THR A 17 -5.79 -12.04 -4.70
CA THR A 17 -4.45 -11.73 -4.17
C THR A 17 -3.85 -10.42 -4.68
N SER A 18 -4.41 -9.86 -5.77
CA SER A 18 -3.98 -8.57 -6.35
C SER A 18 -5.17 -7.84 -6.95
N SER A 19 -5.10 -6.50 -6.97
CA SER A 19 -6.12 -5.64 -7.58
C SER A 19 -5.99 -5.52 -9.11
N GLY A 20 -4.98 -6.13 -9.74
CA GLY A 20 -4.76 -6.12 -11.19
C GLY A 20 -4.17 -4.82 -11.75
N ASN A 21 -4.06 -3.77 -10.93
CA ASN A 21 -3.50 -2.45 -11.27
C ASN A 21 -2.36 -2.05 -10.32
N LYS A 22 -1.54 -3.02 -9.89
CA LYS A 22 -0.41 -2.78 -8.99
C LYS A 22 0.64 -1.87 -9.62
N VAL A 23 1.07 -0.85 -8.88
CA VAL A 23 2.18 0.05 -9.27
C VAL A 23 3.36 -0.14 -8.33
N THR A 24 4.58 -0.21 -8.88
CA THR A 24 5.80 -0.32 -8.08
C THR A 24 6.66 0.93 -8.28
N ILE A 25 7.18 1.48 -7.18
CA ILE A 25 8.04 2.66 -7.17
C ILE A 25 9.38 2.24 -6.57
N VAL A 26 10.44 2.38 -7.37
CA VAL A 26 11.82 2.07 -6.97
C VAL A 26 12.54 3.38 -6.68
N GLY A 27 12.96 3.54 -5.42
CA GLY A 27 13.55 4.76 -4.88
C GLY A 27 12.51 5.65 -4.18
N ILE A 28 12.52 5.68 -2.85
CA ILE A 28 11.65 6.52 -2.01
C ILE A 28 12.31 7.87 -1.67
N GLY A 29 12.96 8.47 -2.66
CA GLY A 29 13.39 9.87 -2.59
C GLY A 29 12.21 10.84 -2.63
N GLN A 30 12.49 12.15 -2.65
CA GLN A 30 11.44 13.17 -2.75
C GLN A 30 10.56 12.98 -3.99
N VAL A 31 11.17 12.63 -5.13
CA VAL A 31 10.45 12.36 -6.38
C VAL A 31 9.59 11.10 -6.27
N GLY A 32 10.14 10.00 -5.76
CA GLY A 32 9.40 8.75 -5.60
C GLY A 32 8.19 8.89 -4.69
N MET A 33 8.34 9.62 -3.57
CA MET A 33 7.25 9.89 -2.65
C MET A 33 6.20 10.83 -3.23
N ALA A 34 6.59 11.86 -3.99
CA ALA A 34 5.64 12.71 -4.70
C ALA A 34 4.82 11.91 -5.73
N CYS A 35 5.46 10.98 -6.44
CA CYS A 35 4.77 10.06 -7.35
C CYS A 35 3.82 9.12 -6.59
N ALA A 36 4.26 8.50 -5.49
CA ALA A 36 3.45 7.60 -4.67
C ALA A 36 2.19 8.29 -4.16
N PHE A 37 2.36 9.48 -3.58
CA PHE A 37 1.27 10.28 -3.06
C PHE A 37 0.28 10.70 -4.16
N SER A 38 0.79 11.12 -5.33
CA SER A 38 -0.05 11.51 -6.46
C SER A 38 -0.87 10.33 -7.00
N ILE A 39 -0.26 9.15 -7.13
CA ILE A 39 -0.95 7.93 -7.60
C ILE A 39 -2.08 7.54 -6.65
N LEU A 40 -1.83 7.57 -5.34
CA LEU A 40 -2.80 7.21 -4.31
C LEU A 40 -3.94 8.23 -4.21
N THR A 41 -3.62 9.52 -4.18
CA THR A 41 -4.63 10.60 -4.04
C THR A 41 -5.47 10.81 -5.29
N GLN A 42 -4.89 10.63 -6.47
CA GLN A 42 -5.62 10.69 -7.75
C GLN A 42 -6.36 9.39 -8.07
N ASN A 43 -6.27 8.37 -7.20
CA ASN A 43 -6.91 7.06 -7.38
C ASN A 43 -6.52 6.35 -8.68
N VAL A 44 -5.27 6.53 -9.13
CA VAL A 44 -4.74 5.83 -10.31
C VAL A 44 -4.54 4.35 -9.99
N SER A 45 -4.07 4.05 -8.78
CA SER A 45 -3.97 2.69 -8.26
C SER A 45 -4.25 2.66 -6.76
N SER A 46 -4.88 1.58 -6.31
CA SER A 46 -5.08 1.26 -4.91
C SER A 46 -3.99 0.33 -4.36
N GLU A 47 -3.12 -0.23 -5.20
CA GLU A 47 -2.07 -1.17 -4.78
C GLU A 47 -0.69 -0.63 -5.18
N VAL A 48 0.08 -0.17 -4.20
CA VAL A 48 1.40 0.44 -4.41
C VAL A 48 2.47 -0.37 -3.67
N ALA A 49 3.56 -0.68 -4.35
CA ALA A 49 4.77 -1.27 -3.77
C ALA A 49 5.91 -0.27 -3.77
N LEU A 50 6.54 -0.08 -2.61
CA LEU A 50 7.71 0.78 -2.43
C LEU A 50 8.96 -0.09 -2.30
N VAL A 51 10.00 0.26 -3.03
CA VAL A 51 11.29 -0.43 -2.98
C VAL A 51 12.41 0.57 -2.80
N ASP A 52 13.23 0.38 -1.78
CA ASP A 52 14.42 1.20 -1.54
C ASP A 52 15.50 0.37 -0.82
N VAL A 53 16.71 0.90 -0.74
CA VAL A 53 17.83 0.28 -0.02
C VAL A 53 17.85 0.65 1.46
N ASN A 54 17.25 1.77 1.84
CA ASN A 54 17.18 2.24 3.21
C ASN A 54 15.89 1.75 3.89
N ASP A 55 15.99 0.68 4.68
CA ASP A 55 14.83 0.03 5.33
C ASP A 55 14.12 0.95 6.32
N ASP A 56 14.86 1.66 7.17
CA ASP A 56 14.29 2.57 8.17
C ASP A 56 13.45 3.66 7.51
N LYS A 57 14.00 4.29 6.46
CA LYS A 57 13.27 5.31 5.70
C LYS A 57 12.06 4.69 4.99
N LEU A 58 12.22 3.51 4.38
CA LEU A 58 11.17 2.81 3.66
C LEU A 58 9.98 2.47 4.56
N GLN A 59 10.22 1.96 5.77
CA GLN A 59 9.16 1.69 6.74
C GLN A 59 8.50 2.98 7.22
N GLY A 60 9.28 4.05 7.46
CA GLY A 60 8.75 5.36 7.84
C GLY A 60 7.76 5.91 6.80
N GLU A 61 8.17 5.98 5.54
CA GLU A 61 7.34 6.49 4.44
C GLU A 61 6.11 5.60 4.18
N LYS A 62 6.26 4.27 4.28
CA LYS A 62 5.13 3.34 4.19
C LYS A 62 4.09 3.61 5.28
N LEU A 63 4.52 3.76 6.53
CA LEU A 63 3.62 3.99 7.66
C LEU A 63 2.90 5.33 7.53
N ASP A 64 3.58 6.36 7.05
CA ASP A 64 2.96 7.67 6.78
C ASP A 64 1.81 7.55 5.76
N LEU A 65 2.07 6.90 4.62
CA LEU A 65 1.03 6.63 3.61
C LEU A 65 -0.10 5.75 4.15
N GLN A 66 0.21 4.75 5.00
CA GLN A 66 -0.80 3.89 5.61
C GLN A 66 -1.68 4.64 6.63
N HIS A 67 -1.13 5.55 7.42
CA HIS A 67 -1.94 6.41 8.29
C HIS A 67 -2.83 7.35 7.47
N GLY A 68 -2.35 7.82 6.32
CA GLY A 68 -3.15 8.57 5.35
C GLY A 68 -4.21 7.75 4.61
N SER A 69 -4.23 6.42 4.73
CA SER A 69 -5.11 5.54 3.94
C SER A 69 -6.60 5.79 4.16
N ALA A 70 -6.99 6.40 5.28
CA ALA A 70 -8.39 6.80 5.52
C ALA A 70 -8.91 7.82 4.49
N PHE A 71 -8.01 8.59 3.87
CA PHE A 71 -8.34 9.57 2.82
C PHE A 71 -8.12 9.01 1.40
N MET A 72 -7.69 7.76 1.29
CA MET A 72 -7.36 7.08 0.04
C MET A 72 -8.35 5.94 -0.17
N LYS A 73 -8.77 5.65 -1.41
CA LYS A 73 -9.74 4.58 -1.68
C LYS A 73 -9.11 3.19 -1.52
N ASN A 74 -9.07 2.70 -0.28
CA ASN A 74 -8.60 1.36 0.07
C ASN A 74 -7.14 1.09 -0.36
N ALA A 75 -6.25 2.01 0.00
CA ALA A 75 -4.83 1.93 -0.34
C ALA A 75 -4.14 0.74 0.35
N GLN A 76 -3.60 -0.15 -0.46
CA GLN A 76 -2.74 -1.28 -0.09
C GLN A 76 -1.29 -0.90 -0.40
N ILE A 77 -0.50 -0.63 0.64
CA ILE A 77 0.89 -0.22 0.50
C ILE A 77 1.79 -1.34 1.03
N SER A 78 2.65 -1.86 0.14
CA SER A 78 3.67 -2.85 0.44
C SER A 78 5.07 -2.22 0.36
N ALA A 79 6.01 -2.72 1.14
CA ALA A 79 7.40 -2.25 1.14
C ALA A 79 8.35 -3.44 1.13
N SER A 80 9.41 -3.35 0.32
CA SER A 80 10.49 -4.34 0.28
C SER A 80 11.82 -3.63 0.13
N THR A 81 12.81 -4.01 0.93
CA THR A 81 14.21 -3.82 0.57
C THR A 81 14.55 -4.83 -0.53
N GLY A 82 15.35 -4.46 -1.53
CA GLY A 82 15.66 -5.30 -2.72
C GLY A 82 16.54 -6.52 -2.44
N LYS A 83 16.34 -7.19 -1.31
CA LYS A 83 17.01 -8.43 -0.89
C LYS A 83 16.04 -9.60 -0.90
#